data_AF-A0A267F5D4-F1
#
_entry.id   AF-A0A267F5D4-F1
#
_cell.length_a   1.000
_cell.length_b   1.000
_cell.length_c   1.000
_cell.angle_alpha   90.00
_cell.angle_beta   90.00
_cell.angle_gamma   90.00
#
_symmetry.space_group_name_H-M   'P 1'
#
loop_
_entity.id
_entity.type
_entity.pdbx_description
1 polymer ?
#
loop_
_entity_poly.entity_id
_entity_poly.type
_entity_poly.pdbx_seq_one_letter_code
_entity_poly.pdbx_strand_id
1 'polypeptide(L)'
;MKANDDEEPSAEAAEDEARSPTLSPRKSLVLEQVRAATAAAACPVLSEVQRLLPKGFPQPDASDVRQFHLAIQDHCWRLVHRLAAQYPTIVLHHHFDEPPLICAIRSGWEDMALFLVQHGASVRCSKMLFDSRPAEQPNSTPSYDWYEVSARELAYEKRMLELLEILDYLTGNYFAYLKPPVIAVSSSSTKLKI
;
A
#
# COMPACT_ATOMS: atom_id res chain seq x y z
N MET A 1 -68.21 18.59 25.02
CA MET A 1 -67.26 18.72 26.15
C MET A 1 -65.87 18.46 25.59
N LYS A 2 -65.02 19.52 25.58
CA LYS A 2 -63.54 19.63 25.47
C LYS A 2 -62.78 18.55 24.66
N ALA A 3 -62.15 18.83 23.51
CA ALA A 3 -61.01 19.73 23.23
C ALA A 3 -59.72 19.34 23.97
N ASN A 4 -58.69 18.97 23.19
CA ASN A 4 -57.28 19.39 23.20
C ASN A 4 -56.50 18.30 22.41
N ASP A 5 -55.91 18.54 21.23
CA ASP A 5 -54.88 19.51 20.80
C ASP A 5 -53.56 18.76 20.54
N ASP A 6 -53.05 18.94 19.31
CA ASP A 6 -51.63 19.09 18.91
C ASP A 6 -50.69 17.88 19.13
N GLU A 7 -49.88 17.40 18.17
CA GLU A 7 -49.00 18.08 17.22
C GLU A 7 -48.78 17.23 15.95
N GLU A 8 -48.91 17.84 14.77
CA GLU A 8 -47.97 17.58 13.66
C GLU A 8 -46.68 18.35 13.92
N PRO A 9 -45.54 17.94 13.31
CA PRO A 9 -45.13 18.71 12.15
C PRO A 9 -44.60 17.87 10.97
N SER A 10 -45.18 18.13 9.81
CA SER A 10 -44.54 18.58 8.55
C SER A 10 -43.02 18.36 8.34
N ALA A 11 -42.74 17.70 7.21
CA ALA A 11 -41.87 18.12 6.08
C ALA A 11 -40.42 18.60 6.32
N GLU A 12 -39.47 17.93 5.66
CA GLU A 12 -38.34 18.46 4.84
C GLU A 12 -37.48 17.26 4.39
N ALA A 13 -37.47 16.84 3.12
CA ALA A 13 -36.64 17.34 2.01
C ALA A 13 -35.10 17.25 2.28
N ALA A 14 -34.46 16.24 1.66
CA ALA A 14 -33.05 16.17 1.21
C ALA A 14 -32.82 14.73 0.69
N GLU A 15 -32.78 14.39 -0.61
CA GLU A 15 -31.82 14.86 -1.62
C GLU A 15 -30.47 15.21 -0.99
N ASP A 16 -29.51 14.28 -0.95
CA ASP A 16 -28.21 14.52 -1.59
C ASP A 16 -27.30 13.28 -1.63
N GLU A 17 -26.84 13.00 -2.85
CA GLU A 17 -25.52 12.54 -3.25
C GLU A 17 -24.69 11.65 -2.31
N ALA A 18 -24.34 10.46 -2.83
CA ALA A 18 -23.00 10.14 -3.31
C ALA A 18 -21.82 11.00 -2.80
N ARG A 19 -21.67 11.20 -1.49
CA ARG A 19 -20.40 11.68 -0.91
C ARG A 19 -19.48 10.51 -0.65
N SER A 20 -18.91 10.01 -1.75
CA SER A 20 -17.49 9.66 -1.76
C SER A 20 -16.76 10.70 -0.90
N PRO A 21 -15.97 10.32 0.11
CA PRO A 21 -15.27 11.28 0.92
C PRO A 21 -14.28 12.02 0.01
N THR A 22 -14.68 13.18 -0.49
CA THR A 22 -13.83 14.10 -1.22
C THR A 22 -12.81 14.60 -0.23
N LEU A 23 -11.69 13.87 -0.15
CA LEU A 23 -10.49 14.27 0.56
C LEU A 23 -10.23 15.73 0.18
N SER A 24 -10.21 16.61 1.18
CA SER A 24 -10.00 18.04 0.97
C SER A 24 -8.78 18.24 0.04
N PRO A 25 -8.79 19.21 -0.88
CA PRO A 25 -7.76 19.35 -1.92
C PRO A 25 -6.31 19.47 -1.37
N ARG A 26 -6.16 19.88 -0.11
CA ARG A 26 -4.86 19.85 0.60
C ARG A 26 -4.43 18.45 1.04
N LYS A 27 -5.37 17.59 1.48
CA LYS A 27 -5.10 16.20 1.83
C LYS A 27 -4.80 15.36 0.60
N SER A 28 -5.50 15.61 -0.52
CA SER A 28 -5.21 14.93 -1.79
C SER A 28 -3.84 15.30 -2.35
N LEU A 29 -3.44 16.57 -2.26
CA LEU A 29 -2.10 17.02 -2.68
C LEU A 29 -0.99 16.41 -1.81
N VAL A 30 -1.19 16.29 -0.50
CA VAL A 30 -0.22 15.64 0.40
C VAL A 30 -0.16 14.13 0.16
N LEU A 31 -1.30 13.47 -0.07
CA LEU A 31 -1.33 12.06 -0.48
C LEU A 31 -0.63 11.83 -1.82
N GLU A 32 -0.82 12.74 -2.78
CA GLU A 32 -0.14 12.69 -4.08
C GLU A 32 1.36 12.94 -3.95
N GLN A 33 1.79 13.88 -3.10
CA GLN A 33 3.19 14.15 -2.79
C GLN A 33 3.86 12.99 -2.03
N VAL A 34 3.14 12.35 -1.10
CA VAL A 34 3.62 11.15 -0.40
C VAL A 34 3.72 9.99 -1.39
N ARG A 35 2.71 9.78 -2.25
CA ARG A 35 2.75 8.79 -3.35
C ARG A 35 3.94 9.03 -4.30
N ALA A 36 4.17 10.27 -4.70
CA ALA A 36 5.29 10.66 -5.56
C ALA A 36 6.65 10.46 -4.86
N ALA A 37 6.76 10.78 -3.58
CA ALA A 37 7.97 10.56 -2.79
C ALA A 37 8.26 9.07 -2.55
N THR A 38 7.23 8.24 -2.40
CA THR A 38 7.37 6.77 -2.27
C THR A 38 7.70 6.09 -3.60
N ALA A 39 7.26 6.64 -4.74
CA ALA A 39 7.59 6.11 -6.07
C ALA A 39 9.05 6.41 -6.48
N ALA A 40 9.63 7.51 -5.99
CA ALA A 40 10.91 8.01 -6.48
C ALA A 40 12.15 7.48 -5.74
N ALA A 41 12.05 6.87 -4.56
CA ALA A 41 13.23 6.61 -3.73
C ALA A 41 13.26 5.19 -3.13
N ALA A 42 14.36 4.48 -3.43
CA ALA A 42 14.89 3.43 -2.56
C ALA A 42 15.01 3.99 -1.13
N CYS A 43 14.54 3.23 -0.13
CA CYS A 43 14.48 3.61 1.29
C CYS A 43 15.71 4.44 1.75
N PRO A 44 15.48 5.71 2.15
CA PRO A 44 15.16 6.06 3.54
C PRO A 44 14.05 7.14 3.61
N VAL A 45 12.81 6.72 3.32
CA VAL A 45 11.69 7.64 3.04
C VAL A 45 10.98 8.16 4.29
N LEU A 46 11.05 7.46 5.43
CA LEU A 46 10.37 7.89 6.68
C LEU A 46 10.86 9.27 7.15
N SER A 47 12.18 9.49 7.20
CA SER A 47 12.78 10.75 7.65
C SER A 47 12.46 11.92 6.71
N GLU A 48 12.39 11.66 5.41
CA GLU A 48 12.10 12.67 4.38
C GLU A 48 10.61 13.03 4.35
N VAL A 49 9.73 12.03 4.40
CA VAL A 49 8.27 12.22 4.46
C VAL A 49 7.88 12.88 5.78
N GLN A 50 8.50 12.52 6.91
CA GLN A 50 8.29 13.24 8.19
C GLN A 50 8.72 14.70 8.12
N ARG A 51 9.73 15.03 7.30
CA ARG A 51 10.23 16.39 7.13
C ARG A 51 9.36 17.22 6.18
N LEU A 52 8.70 16.58 5.22
CA LEU A 52 7.76 17.19 4.27
C LEU A 52 6.34 17.32 4.83
N LEU A 53 5.96 16.46 5.79
CA LEU A 53 4.70 16.61 6.50
C LEU A 53 4.73 17.88 7.35
N PRO A 54 3.68 18.74 7.28
CA PRO A 54 3.50 19.83 8.22
C PRO A 54 3.65 19.30 9.65
N LYS A 55 4.39 20.02 10.50
CA LYS A 55 4.72 19.66 11.91
C LYS A 55 3.51 19.39 12.83
N GLY A 56 2.28 19.38 12.32
CA GLY A 56 1.03 19.11 13.04
C GLY A 56 0.32 17.82 12.63
N PHE A 57 0.92 16.94 11.81
CA PHE A 57 0.31 15.63 11.56
C PHE A 57 0.48 14.72 12.77
N PRO A 58 -0.60 14.09 13.27
CA PRO A 58 -0.53 13.13 14.36
C PRO A 58 0.38 11.97 13.94
N GLN A 59 1.36 11.64 14.78
CA GLN A 59 2.24 10.49 14.59
C GLN A 59 1.70 9.31 15.39
N PRO A 60 1.70 8.09 14.83
CA PRO A 60 1.28 6.91 15.57
C PRO A 60 2.32 6.61 16.66
N ASP A 61 1.85 6.19 17.84
CA ASP A 61 2.74 5.65 18.85
C ASP A 61 3.13 4.19 18.51
N ALA A 62 4.06 3.61 19.28
CA ALA A 62 4.48 2.22 19.04
C ALA A 62 3.32 1.21 19.25
N SER A 63 2.32 1.57 20.06
CA SER A 63 1.14 0.73 20.32
C SER A 63 0.20 0.72 19.13
N ASP A 64 -0.04 1.87 18.51
CA ASP A 64 -0.87 2.09 17.32
C ASP A 64 -0.25 1.36 16.13
N VAL A 65 1.07 1.45 15.94
CA VAL A 65 1.78 0.70 14.90
C VAL A 65 1.60 -0.81 15.10
N ARG A 66 1.76 -1.29 16.34
CA ARG A 66 1.52 -2.71 16.67
C ARG A 66 0.07 -3.11 16.40
N GLN A 67 -0.90 -2.32 16.86
CA GLN A 67 -2.32 -2.57 16.64
C GLN A 67 -2.67 -2.58 15.15
N PHE A 68 -2.05 -1.72 14.35
CA PHE A 68 -2.21 -1.71 12.90
C PHE A 68 -1.73 -3.00 12.25
N HIS A 69 -0.56 -3.51 12.65
CA HIS A 69 -0.04 -4.77 12.13
C HIS A 69 -0.91 -5.97 12.53
N LEU A 70 -1.38 -6.00 13.78
CA LEU A 70 -2.30 -7.03 14.25
C LEU A 70 -3.64 -6.96 13.50
N ALA A 71 -4.17 -5.76 13.27
CA ALA A 71 -5.39 -5.57 12.51
C ALA A 71 -5.26 -6.06 11.06
N ILE A 72 -4.10 -5.89 10.43
CA ILE A 72 -3.80 -6.45 9.10
C ILE A 72 -3.78 -7.97 9.17
N GLN A 73 -3.07 -8.55 10.15
CA GLN A 73 -2.98 -9.99 10.31
C GLN A 73 -4.37 -10.63 10.51
N ASP A 74 -5.21 -10.01 11.33
CA ASP A 74 -6.56 -10.46 11.66
C ASP A 74 -7.62 -10.05 10.60
N HIS A 75 -7.21 -9.43 9.48
CA HIS A 75 -8.09 -8.89 8.43
C HIS A 75 -9.18 -7.92 8.93
N CYS A 76 -8.89 -7.17 10.00
CA CYS A 76 -9.83 -6.25 10.62
C CYS A 76 -9.86 -4.88 9.93
N TRP A 77 -10.55 -4.80 8.78
CA TRP A 77 -10.74 -3.57 7.99
C TRP A 77 -11.17 -2.35 8.79
N ARG A 78 -12.07 -2.53 9.76
CA ARG A 78 -12.58 -1.43 10.59
C ARG A 78 -11.46 -0.73 11.38
N LEU A 79 -10.50 -1.49 11.91
CA LEU A 79 -9.36 -0.93 12.63
C LEU A 79 -8.32 -0.35 11.67
N VAL A 80 -8.06 -1.04 10.55
CA VAL A 80 -7.14 -0.55 9.51
C VAL A 80 -7.59 0.81 8.98
N HIS A 81 -8.85 0.97 8.59
CA HIS A 81 -9.37 2.25 8.10
C HIS A 81 -9.35 3.34 9.16
N ARG A 82 -9.71 3.02 10.41
CA ARG A 82 -9.69 4.00 11.50
C ARG A 82 -8.27 4.54 11.73
N LEU A 83 -7.30 3.64 11.84
CA LEU A 83 -5.91 3.99 12.09
C LEU A 83 -5.27 4.68 10.89
N ALA A 84 -5.55 4.24 9.66
CA ALA A 84 -5.06 4.92 8.45
C ALA A 84 -5.67 6.32 8.27
N ALA A 85 -6.93 6.52 8.69
CA ALA A 85 -7.58 7.83 8.67
C ALA A 85 -7.00 8.77 9.75
N GLN A 86 -6.68 8.23 10.92
CA GLN A 86 -6.09 8.98 12.02
C GLN A 86 -4.61 9.31 11.76
N TYR A 87 -3.87 8.37 11.19
CA TYR A 87 -2.43 8.42 10.97
C TYR A 87 -2.08 8.07 9.51
N PRO A 88 -2.02 9.05 8.60
CA PRO A 88 -1.73 8.79 7.19
C PRO A 88 -0.39 8.12 6.92
N THR A 89 0.59 8.30 7.81
CA THR A 89 1.93 7.69 7.70
C THR A 89 2.01 6.27 8.22
N ILE A 90 0.97 5.74 8.89
CA ILE A 90 1.03 4.46 9.60
C ILE A 90 1.44 3.29 8.71
N VAL A 91 1.12 3.37 7.41
CA VAL A 91 1.49 2.38 6.38
C VAL A 91 2.99 2.29 6.10
N LEU A 92 3.78 3.26 6.56
CA LEU A 92 5.24 3.30 6.41
C LEU A 92 5.98 2.77 7.64
N HIS A 93 5.31 2.61 8.78
CA HIS A 93 5.96 2.19 10.02
C HIS A 93 6.09 0.68 10.07
N HIS A 94 7.26 0.20 10.48
CA HIS A 94 7.55 -1.23 10.63
C HIS A 94 7.24 -1.70 12.04
N HIS A 95 6.87 -2.97 12.18
CA HIS A 95 6.76 -3.66 13.46
C HIS A 95 7.62 -4.94 13.42
N PHE A 96 8.62 -5.04 14.31
CA PHE A 96 9.65 -6.09 14.26
C PHE A 96 10.31 -6.21 12.88
N ASP A 97 10.73 -5.07 12.30
CA ASP A 97 11.33 -4.98 10.96
C ASP A 97 10.45 -5.53 9.82
N GLU A 98 9.16 -5.76 10.08
CA GLU A 98 8.17 -6.12 9.06
C GLU A 98 7.39 -4.88 8.63
N PRO A 99 7.40 -4.52 7.33
CA PRO A 99 6.48 -3.54 6.77
C PRO A 99 5.02 -4.04 6.77
N PRO A 100 4.02 -3.15 6.89
CA PRO A 100 2.60 -3.51 6.84
C PRO A 100 2.22 -4.27 5.56
N LEU A 101 2.81 -3.90 4.42
CA LEU A 101 2.59 -4.58 3.14
C LEU A 101 3.04 -6.05 3.19
N ILE A 102 4.23 -6.34 3.73
CA ILE A 102 4.70 -7.73 3.90
C ILE A 102 3.77 -8.50 4.84
N CYS A 103 3.29 -7.88 5.92
CA CYS A 103 2.33 -8.51 6.83
C CYS A 103 1.04 -8.95 6.11
N ALA A 104 0.47 -8.09 5.25
CA ALA A 104 -0.73 -8.40 4.47
C ALA A 104 -0.48 -9.54 3.47
N ILE A 105 0.62 -9.48 2.72
CA ILE A 105 0.99 -10.51 1.74
C ILE A 105 1.21 -11.85 2.44
N ARG A 106 2.01 -11.88 3.52
CA ARG A 106 2.29 -13.09 4.31
C ARG A 106 1.00 -13.74 4.81
N SER A 107 0.04 -12.92 5.22
CA SER A 107 -1.24 -13.37 5.78
C SER A 107 -2.27 -13.78 4.71
N GLY A 108 -1.99 -13.56 3.42
CA GLY A 108 -2.89 -13.97 2.34
C GLY A 108 -3.96 -12.93 1.95
N TRP A 109 -3.85 -11.70 2.45
CA TRP A 109 -4.87 -10.66 2.30
C TRP A 109 -4.54 -9.75 1.11
N GLU A 110 -4.84 -10.21 -0.12
CA GLU A 110 -4.54 -9.49 -1.35
C GLU A 110 -5.26 -8.13 -1.42
N ASP A 111 -6.55 -8.10 -1.07
CA ASP A 111 -7.37 -6.88 -0.98
C ASP A 111 -6.75 -5.83 -0.03
N MET A 112 -6.26 -6.28 1.12
CA MET A 112 -5.58 -5.45 2.11
C MET A 112 -4.22 -4.96 1.59
N ALA A 113 -3.46 -5.82 0.92
CA ALA A 113 -2.18 -5.46 0.32
C ALA A 113 -2.36 -4.39 -0.77
N LEU A 114 -3.37 -4.54 -1.62
CA LEU A 114 -3.74 -3.55 -2.64
C LEU A 114 -4.12 -2.21 -2.00
N PHE A 115 -4.93 -2.22 -0.94
CA PHE A 115 -5.25 -1.02 -0.17
C PHE A 115 -3.99 -0.34 0.36
N LEU A 116 -3.05 -1.09 0.95
CA LEU A 116 -1.79 -0.54 1.47
C LEU A 116 -0.95 0.11 0.35
N VAL A 117 -0.83 -0.55 -0.80
CA VAL A 117 -0.13 0.01 -1.98
C VAL A 117 -0.80 1.30 -2.45
N GLN A 118 -2.13 1.31 -2.57
CA GLN A 118 -2.89 2.53 -2.91
C GLN A 118 -2.67 3.65 -1.89
N HIS A 119 -2.45 3.31 -0.63
CA HIS A 119 -2.18 4.27 0.43
C HIS A 119 -0.69 4.66 0.58
N GLY A 120 0.17 4.25 -0.37
CA GLY A 120 1.57 4.67 -0.43
C GLY A 120 2.51 3.79 0.39
N ALA A 121 2.13 2.54 0.69
CA ALA A 121 3.08 1.58 1.24
C ALA A 121 4.26 1.38 0.28
N SER A 122 5.47 1.24 0.84
CA SER A 122 6.67 1.00 0.03
C SER A 122 6.57 -0.36 -0.66
N VAL A 123 6.61 -0.37 -2.00
CA VAL A 123 6.56 -1.59 -2.82
C VAL A 123 7.92 -2.30 -2.92
N ARG A 124 9.00 -1.57 -2.66
CA ARG A 124 10.38 -2.09 -2.67
C ARG A 124 10.81 -2.54 -1.28
N CYS A 125 9.88 -3.07 -0.51
CA CYS A 125 10.16 -3.56 0.84
C CYS A 125 10.47 -5.06 0.82
N SER A 126 11.30 -5.46 1.77
CA SER A 126 11.70 -6.84 2.01
C SER A 126 11.64 -7.15 3.50
N LYS A 127 11.63 -8.44 3.82
CA LYS A 127 11.74 -8.91 5.20
C LYS A 127 12.69 -10.10 5.26
N MET A 128 13.41 -10.20 6.37
CA MET A 128 14.18 -11.39 6.69
C MET A 128 13.26 -12.51 7.17
N LEU A 129 13.29 -13.62 6.45
CA LEU A 129 12.66 -14.87 6.87
C LEU A 129 13.71 -15.81 7.44
N PHE A 130 13.25 -16.63 8.39
CA PHE A 130 14.01 -17.72 8.95
C PHE A 130 13.43 -19.02 8.39
N ASP A 131 14.28 -19.82 7.75
CA ASP A 131 13.93 -21.18 7.35
C ASP A 131 14.94 -22.17 7.92
N SER A 132 14.41 -23.28 8.40
CA SER A 132 15.20 -24.40 8.85
C SER A 132 15.38 -25.34 7.67
N ARG A 133 16.59 -25.38 7.11
CA ARG A 133 16.89 -26.41 6.11
C ARG A 133 16.96 -27.76 6.81
N PRO A 134 16.23 -28.78 6.33
CA PRO A 134 16.37 -30.13 6.85
C PRO A 134 17.81 -30.59 6.66
N ALA A 135 18.34 -31.31 7.63
CA ALA A 135 19.67 -31.89 7.54
C ALA A 135 19.76 -32.79 6.31
N GLU A 136 20.69 -32.50 5.38
CA GLU A 136 20.89 -33.30 4.16
C GLU A 136 21.31 -34.75 4.47
N GLN A 137 21.82 -34.99 5.68
CA GLN A 137 22.24 -36.29 6.18
C GLN A 137 21.58 -36.60 7.53
N PRO A 138 21.28 -37.87 7.84
CA PRO A 138 20.54 -38.28 9.05
C PRO A 138 21.27 -37.97 10.38
N ASN A 139 22.52 -37.55 10.32
CA ASN A 139 23.42 -37.24 11.43
C ASN A 139 23.97 -35.80 11.38
N SER A 140 23.44 -34.94 10.51
CA SER A 140 23.82 -33.52 10.45
C SER A 140 22.86 -32.65 11.26
N THR A 141 23.36 -31.57 11.84
CA THR A 141 22.52 -30.55 12.48
C THR A 141 21.75 -29.77 11.42
N PRO A 142 20.47 -29.43 11.64
CA PRO A 142 19.74 -28.55 10.74
C PRO A 142 20.49 -27.22 10.58
N SER A 143 20.67 -26.78 9.33
CA SER A 143 21.26 -25.47 9.03
C SER A 143 20.19 -24.40 9.13
N TYR A 144 20.52 -23.29 9.75
CA TYR A 144 19.63 -22.15 9.92
C TYR A 144 20.12 -21.02 9.04
N ASP A 145 19.38 -20.75 7.98
CA ASP A 145 19.73 -19.71 7.02
C ASP A 145 18.70 -18.56 7.13
N TRP A 146 19.22 -17.34 7.21
CA TRP A 146 18.43 -16.13 7.06
C TRP A 146 18.49 -15.71 5.60
N TYR A 147 17.33 -15.44 5.00
CA TYR A 147 17.26 -14.91 3.65
C TYR A 147 16.27 -13.76 3.59
N GLU A 148 16.60 -12.81 2.73
CA GLU A 148 15.76 -11.67 2.44
C GLU A 148 14.71 -12.07 1.40
N VAL A 149 13.44 -11.81 1.69
CA VAL A 149 12.35 -12.00 0.73
C VAL A 149 11.72 -10.66 0.43
N SER A 150 11.66 -10.32 -0.85
CA SER A 150 10.99 -9.11 -1.33
C SER A 150 9.47 -9.28 -1.32
N ALA A 151 8.73 -8.16 -1.23
CA ALA A 151 7.27 -8.16 -1.36
C ALA A 151 6.80 -8.83 -2.65
N ARG A 152 7.58 -8.67 -3.73
CA ARG A 152 7.33 -9.28 -5.04
C ARG A 152 7.41 -10.81 -4.99
N GLU A 153 8.51 -11.35 -4.45
CA GLU A 153 8.70 -12.81 -4.32
C GLU A 153 7.63 -13.42 -3.44
N LEU A 154 7.32 -12.79 -2.31
CA LEU A 154 6.30 -13.27 -1.40
C LEU A 154 4.88 -13.24 -2.03
N ALA A 155 4.57 -12.20 -2.81
CA ALA A 155 3.30 -12.11 -3.53
C ALA A 155 3.18 -13.22 -4.59
N TYR A 156 4.28 -13.54 -5.29
CA TYR A 156 4.34 -14.65 -6.22
C TYR A 156 4.12 -16.01 -5.53
N GLU A 157 4.80 -16.25 -4.41
CA GLU A 157 4.62 -17.49 -3.62
C GLU A 157 3.18 -17.67 -3.13
N LYS A 158 2.53 -16.57 -2.74
CA LYS A 158 1.14 -16.54 -2.29
C LYS A 158 0.13 -16.55 -3.44
N ARG A 159 0.58 -16.52 -4.69
CA ARG A 159 -0.24 -16.45 -5.92
C ARG A 159 -1.16 -15.22 -5.98
N MET A 160 -0.72 -14.10 -5.42
CA MET A 160 -1.40 -12.80 -5.52
C MET A 160 -1.02 -12.13 -6.84
N LEU A 161 -1.59 -12.61 -7.94
CA LEU A 161 -1.17 -12.23 -9.29
C LEU A 161 -1.51 -10.77 -9.62
N GLU A 162 -2.64 -10.26 -9.11
CA GLU A 162 -3.04 -8.87 -9.33
C GLU A 162 -2.09 -7.93 -8.60
N LEU A 163 -1.78 -8.25 -7.34
CA LEU A 163 -0.77 -7.49 -6.60
C LEU A 163 0.59 -7.55 -7.27
N LEU A 164 1.03 -8.73 -7.73
CA LEU A 164 2.30 -8.92 -8.42
C LEU A 164 2.40 -8.03 -9.66
N GLU A 165 1.33 -7.96 -10.44
CA GLU A 165 1.24 -7.11 -11.62
C GLU A 165 1.44 -5.64 -11.27
N ILE A 166 0.76 -5.17 -10.23
CA ILE A 166 0.86 -3.80 -9.72
C ILE A 166 2.26 -3.50 -9.19
N LEU A 167 2.88 -4.43 -8.46
CA LEU A 167 4.26 -4.28 -7.98
C LEU A 167 5.24 -4.16 -9.15
N ASP A 168 5.10 -4.98 -10.19
CA ASP A 168 5.94 -4.94 -11.38
C ASP A 168 5.72 -3.65 -12.18
N TYR A 169 4.49 -3.17 -12.29
CA TYR A 169 4.15 -1.86 -12.86
C TYR A 169 4.82 -0.71 -12.11
N LEU A 170 4.65 -0.66 -10.79
CA LEU A 170 5.18 0.44 -9.95
C LEU A 170 6.70 0.44 -9.84
N THR A 171 7.34 -0.72 -9.96
CA THR A 171 8.80 -0.83 -9.95
C THR A 171 9.43 -0.60 -11.33
N GLY A 172 8.63 -0.43 -12.39
CA GLY A 172 9.10 -0.28 -13.76
C GLY A 172 9.66 -1.58 -14.36
N ASN A 173 9.38 -2.73 -13.74
CA ASN A 173 9.77 -4.05 -14.24
C ASN A 173 8.75 -4.65 -15.20
N TYR A 174 7.58 -4.02 -15.34
CA TYR A 174 6.56 -4.39 -16.30
C TYR A 174 7.17 -4.40 -17.72
N PHE A 175 7.13 -5.55 -18.37
CA PHE A 175 7.69 -5.78 -19.70
C PHE A 175 9.22 -5.69 -19.86
N ALA A 176 10.01 -5.86 -18.79
CA ALA A 176 11.48 -5.91 -18.91
C ALA A 176 11.99 -6.92 -19.97
N TYR A 177 11.19 -7.95 -20.27
CA TYR A 177 11.48 -8.98 -21.27
C TYR A 177 10.81 -8.78 -22.64
N LEU A 178 9.92 -7.80 -22.81
CA LEU A 178 9.44 -7.41 -24.14
C LEU A 178 10.38 -6.34 -24.69
N LYS A 179 11.49 -6.77 -25.30
CA LYS A 179 12.18 -5.89 -26.25
C LYS A 179 11.21 -5.63 -27.41
N PRO A 180 10.81 -4.39 -27.70
CA PRO A 180 10.02 -4.13 -28.90
C PRO A 180 10.82 -4.63 -30.11
N PRO A 181 10.19 -5.32 -31.07
CA PRO A 181 10.88 -5.69 -32.31
C PRO A 181 11.46 -4.41 -32.92
N VAL A 182 12.75 -4.42 -33.22
CA VAL A 182 13.42 -3.28 -33.87
C VAL A 182 12.82 -3.17 -35.27
N ILE A 183 11.80 -2.33 -35.43
CA ILE A 183 11.27 -1.99 -36.73
C ILE A 183 12.32 -1.06 -37.34
N ALA A 184 13.14 -1.61 -38.24
CA ALA A 184 14.07 -0.82 -39.04
C ALA A 184 13.24 0.15 -39.90
N VAL A 185 13.08 1.39 -39.41
CA VAL A 185 12.50 2.46 -40.21
C VAL A 185 13.52 2.79 -41.29
N SER A 186 13.35 2.22 -42.48
CA SER A 186 14.11 2.64 -43.65
C SER A 186 13.76 4.11 -43.90
N SER A 187 14.72 5.00 -43.65
CA SER A 187 14.60 6.44 -43.88
C SER A 187 14.55 6.74 -45.38
N SER A 188 13.41 6.48 -46.02
CA SER A 188 13.14 7.02 -47.35
C SER A 188 12.75 8.49 -47.22
N SER A 189 13.77 9.35 -47.19
CA SER A 189 13.64 10.81 -47.24
C SER A 189 12.91 11.23 -48.52
N THR A 190 11.60 11.42 -48.45
CA THR A 190 10.85 12.04 -49.53
C THR A 190 10.78 13.54 -49.24
N LYS A 191 11.67 14.33 -49.87
CA LYS A 191 11.65 15.79 -49.79
C LYS A 191 10.36 16.32 -50.44
N LEU A 192 9.42 16.79 -49.62
CA LEU A 192 8.33 17.65 -50.05
C LEU A 192 8.91 19.04 -50.36
N LYS A 193 8.89 19.44 -51.64
CA LYS A 193 9.09 20.82 -52.07
C LYS A 193 7.75 21.54 -51.96
N ILE A 194 7.69 22.59 -51.14
CA ILE A 194 6.66 23.63 -51.19
C ILE A 194 7.23 24.76 -52.04
#